data_AF-A0A834KTY4-F1
#
_entry.id   AF-A0A834KTY4-F1
#
_cell.length_a   1.000
_cell.length_b   1.000
_cell.length_c   1.000
_cell.angle_alpha   90.00
_cell.angle_beta   90.00
_cell.angle_gamma   90.00
#
_symmetry.space_group_name_H-M   'P 1'
#
loop_
_entity.id
_entity.type
_entity.pdbx_description
1 polymer ?
#
loop_
_entity_poly.entity_id
_entity_poly.type
_entity_poly.pdbx_seq_one_letter_code
_entity_poly.pdbx_strand_id
1 'polypeptide(L)'
;MAAESGRYKSSVNKNKDPSGLLISVIRTLSSSDDVQDRETEKSRLEEAFETCDRDLDKLIVQHYAELTTAIRTYQSITERITSSRNKIKQVKENLLSCKMLLHCKRDELRKLWIEGIEHKHVLQLLDEIESIKQVPQRLETYMASKHYLHATDMLVTAVESLEGPLLQVEGLGDLRLELHNKKLNMHLVLIDELHRHLYIKSTSRLGHKNKDKNAPRPPGSITKDMSPIPVLEVSSLSTPRKLLDSSQYSTPGSSSVREMQQDAKELNQADLPEVDPEENSAEFMGILIRALAKLKKLPETIKAIMERLEPELKQIVKRSTTQIADHAYQRGRTSPKSQPRLLLDLLELLFEKFKAVAQAHSVVLSHMQPIAAQSQGRTQEDEIKLYEQADVSAKIQAVLQGRISAMSEINFLLLPQ
;
A
#
# COMPACT_ATOMS: atom_id res chain seq x y z
N MET A 1 -29.23 -33.81 -47.00
CA MET A 1 -30.39 -34.62 -47.42
C MET A 1 -31.08 -33.86 -48.53
N ALA A 2 -31.00 -34.36 -49.76
CA ALA A 2 -31.87 -33.98 -50.85
C ALA A 2 -32.42 -35.30 -51.41
N ALA A 3 -33.73 -35.45 -51.34
CA ALA A 3 -34.47 -36.57 -51.90
C ALA A 3 -34.98 -36.15 -53.27
N GLU A 4 -34.75 -36.96 -54.29
CA GLU A 4 -35.40 -36.81 -55.59
C GLU A 4 -35.94 -38.17 -56.02
N SER A 5 -37.27 -38.28 -55.97
CA SER A 5 -38.05 -39.39 -56.49
C SER A 5 -38.26 -39.23 -57.99
N GLY A 6 -38.32 -40.32 -58.76
CA GLY A 6 -39.27 -40.37 -59.87
C GLY A 6 -38.90 -41.15 -61.13
N ARG A 7 -39.44 -42.37 -61.21
CA ARG A 7 -40.11 -42.99 -62.39
C ARG A 7 -39.36 -43.07 -63.72
N TYR A 8 -38.84 -44.26 -64.02
CA TYR A 8 -38.74 -44.75 -65.40
C TYR A 8 -40.00 -45.54 -65.75
N LYS A 9 -40.80 -45.01 -66.68
CA LYS A 9 -41.81 -45.78 -67.42
C LYS A 9 -41.06 -46.67 -68.42
N SER A 10 -41.14 -48.00 -68.31
CA SER A 10 -40.84 -48.88 -69.44
C SER A 10 -42.14 -49.31 -70.09
N SER A 11 -42.39 -48.81 -71.29
CA SER A 11 -43.34 -49.40 -72.22
C SER A 11 -42.89 -50.85 -72.51
N VAL A 12 -43.54 -51.83 -71.88
CA VAL A 12 -43.30 -53.24 -72.21
C VAL A 12 -43.89 -53.49 -73.60
N ASN A 13 -42.99 -53.62 -74.56
CA ASN A 13 -43.29 -53.97 -75.94
C ASN A 13 -43.81 -55.42 -75.93
N LYS A 14 -45.11 -55.61 -76.15
CA LYS A 14 -45.87 -56.87 -75.94
C LYS A 14 -45.47 -58.07 -76.83
N ASN A 15 -44.32 -58.04 -77.49
CA ASN A 15 -43.95 -59.08 -78.46
C ASN A 15 -42.81 -60.00 -78.01
N LYS A 16 -42.33 -59.89 -76.77
CA LYS A 16 -41.38 -60.84 -76.15
C LYS A 16 -41.57 -60.87 -74.64
N ASP A 17 -42.70 -61.38 -74.15
CA ASP A 17 -42.82 -61.71 -72.72
C ASP A 17 -42.05 -63.01 -72.47
N PRO A 18 -40.88 -62.99 -71.81
CA PRO A 18 -40.06 -64.18 -71.59
C PRO A 18 -40.79 -65.19 -70.69
N SER A 19 -41.65 -64.70 -69.82
CA SER A 19 -42.59 -65.47 -68.99
C SER A 19 -43.65 -66.19 -69.83
N GLY A 20 -44.16 -65.58 -70.91
CA GLY A 20 -45.11 -66.23 -71.82
C GLY A 20 -44.48 -67.36 -72.63
N LEU A 21 -43.23 -67.18 -73.05
CA LEU A 21 -42.43 -68.22 -73.71
C LEU A 21 -42.12 -69.38 -72.76
N LEU A 22 -41.69 -69.09 -71.53
CA LEU A 22 -41.40 -70.09 -70.50
C LEU A 22 -42.66 -70.91 -70.13
N ILE A 23 -43.80 -70.23 -69.96
CA ILE A 23 -45.10 -70.88 -69.69
C ILE A 23 -45.55 -71.75 -70.88
N SER A 24 -45.32 -71.32 -72.12
CA SER A 24 -45.61 -72.11 -73.32
C SER A 24 -44.76 -73.36 -73.41
N VAL A 25 -43.45 -73.25 -73.15
CA VAL A 25 -42.49 -74.36 -73.14
C VAL A 25 -42.83 -75.36 -72.02
N ILE A 26 -43.12 -74.88 -70.81
CA ILE A 26 -43.55 -75.73 -69.68
C ILE A 26 -44.86 -76.47 -70.01
N ARG A 27 -45.81 -75.80 -70.69
CA ARG A 27 -47.08 -76.42 -71.11
C ARG A 27 -46.82 -77.52 -72.14
N THR A 28 -46.08 -77.24 -73.22
CA THR A 28 -45.77 -78.22 -74.28
C THR A 28 -44.97 -79.42 -73.75
N LEU A 29 -44.02 -79.19 -72.83
CA LEU A 29 -43.23 -80.26 -72.21
C LEU A 29 -44.02 -81.10 -71.17
N SER A 30 -45.09 -80.55 -70.59
CA SER A 30 -45.88 -81.21 -69.54
C SER A 30 -47.21 -81.81 -70.02
N SER A 31 -47.76 -81.39 -71.17
CA SER A 31 -49.08 -81.82 -71.66
C SER A 31 -49.06 -82.53 -73.02
N SER A 32 -47.89 -82.79 -73.61
CA SER A 32 -47.79 -83.63 -74.80
C SER A 32 -47.67 -85.11 -74.41
N ASP A 33 -48.59 -85.96 -74.90
CA ASP A 33 -48.50 -87.42 -74.77
C ASP A 33 -47.52 -88.05 -75.78
N ASP A 34 -47.04 -87.27 -76.77
CA ASP A 34 -46.04 -87.71 -77.72
C ASP A 34 -44.63 -87.42 -77.20
N VAL A 35 -43.89 -88.48 -76.87
CA VAL A 35 -42.50 -88.42 -76.38
C VAL A 35 -41.61 -87.67 -77.37
N GLN A 36 -41.93 -87.77 -78.66
CA GLN A 36 -41.21 -87.13 -79.75
C GLN A 36 -41.30 -85.59 -79.65
N ASP A 37 -42.50 -85.04 -79.44
CA ASP A 37 -42.73 -83.59 -79.34
C ASP A 37 -42.05 -82.98 -78.11
N ARG A 38 -42.05 -83.70 -76.99
CA ARG A 38 -41.36 -83.27 -75.77
C ARG A 38 -39.84 -83.26 -75.95
N GLU A 39 -39.29 -84.28 -76.59
CA GLU A 39 -37.86 -84.33 -76.88
C GLU A 39 -37.45 -83.26 -77.90
N THR A 40 -38.33 -82.94 -78.86
CA THR A 40 -38.10 -81.89 -79.86
C THR A 40 -38.07 -80.50 -79.22
N GLU A 41 -39.01 -80.19 -78.31
CA GLU A 41 -39.05 -78.89 -77.63
C GLU A 41 -37.93 -78.74 -76.58
N LYS A 42 -37.56 -79.84 -75.91
CA LYS A 42 -36.38 -79.89 -75.02
C LYS A 42 -35.09 -79.66 -75.83
N SER A 43 -34.93 -80.36 -76.95
CA SER A 43 -33.78 -80.18 -77.85
C SER A 43 -33.72 -78.74 -78.37
N ARG A 44 -34.86 -78.13 -78.72
CA ARG A 44 -34.94 -76.73 -79.15
C ARG A 44 -34.51 -75.75 -78.06
N LEU A 45 -34.86 -76.01 -76.81
CA LEU A 45 -34.47 -75.17 -75.67
C LEU A 45 -32.99 -75.31 -75.34
N GLU A 46 -32.48 -76.55 -75.34
CA GLU A 46 -31.05 -76.84 -75.16
C GLU A 46 -30.24 -76.17 -76.26
N GLU A 47 -30.67 -76.25 -77.52
CA GLU A 47 -30.04 -75.57 -78.66
C GLU A 47 -30.05 -74.04 -78.51
N ALA A 48 -31.15 -73.47 -78.01
CA ALA A 48 -31.26 -72.03 -77.75
C ALA A 48 -30.37 -71.58 -76.58
N PHE A 49 -30.28 -72.37 -75.51
CA PHE A 49 -29.39 -72.10 -74.38
C PHE A 49 -27.92 -72.15 -74.82
N GLU A 50 -27.54 -73.22 -75.52
CA GLU A 50 -26.19 -73.40 -76.06
C GLU A 50 -25.81 -72.27 -77.03
N THR A 51 -26.79 -71.80 -77.83
CA THR A 51 -26.60 -70.66 -78.73
C THR A 51 -26.37 -69.37 -77.95
N CYS A 52 -27.15 -69.11 -76.90
CA CYS A 52 -27.00 -67.93 -76.05
C CYS A 52 -25.66 -67.94 -75.29
N ASP A 53 -25.27 -69.09 -74.75
CA ASP A 53 -24.00 -69.26 -74.02
C ASP A 53 -22.80 -69.07 -74.95
N ARG A 54 -22.86 -69.65 -76.17
CA ARG A 54 -21.87 -69.42 -77.21
C ARG A 54 -21.80 -67.97 -77.67
N ASP A 55 -22.94 -67.28 -77.77
CA ASP A 55 -22.99 -65.87 -78.14
C ASP A 55 -22.44 -64.97 -77.02
N LEU A 56 -22.73 -65.31 -75.76
CA LEU A 56 -22.15 -64.66 -74.58
C LEU A 56 -20.64 -64.88 -74.54
N ASP A 57 -20.16 -66.10 -74.74
CA ASP A 57 -18.74 -66.42 -74.79
C ASP A 57 -18.03 -65.67 -75.93
N LYS A 58 -18.64 -65.62 -77.11
CA LYS A 58 -18.11 -64.80 -78.22
C LYS A 58 -18.02 -63.33 -77.83
N LEU A 59 -19.04 -62.79 -77.18
CA LEU A 59 -19.05 -61.38 -76.76
C LEU A 59 -18.02 -61.12 -75.65
N ILE A 60 -17.88 -62.04 -74.69
CA ILE A 60 -16.87 -61.99 -73.64
C ILE A 60 -15.48 -62.05 -74.25
N VAL A 61 -15.23 -62.95 -75.20
CA VAL A 61 -13.94 -63.07 -75.89
C VAL A 61 -13.64 -61.81 -76.71
N GLN A 62 -14.64 -61.24 -77.40
CA GLN A 62 -14.50 -59.99 -78.15
C GLN A 62 -14.14 -58.81 -77.25
N HIS A 63 -14.80 -58.66 -76.10
CA HIS A 63 -14.58 -57.55 -75.15
C HIS A 63 -13.66 -57.90 -73.98
N TYR A 64 -12.96 -59.04 -74.03
CA TYR A 64 -12.19 -59.57 -72.90
C TYR A 64 -11.12 -58.57 -72.42
N ALA A 65 -10.46 -57.91 -73.36
CA ALA A 65 -9.43 -56.91 -73.09
C ALA A 65 -9.99 -55.67 -72.39
N GLU A 66 -11.16 -55.18 -72.83
CA GLU A 66 -11.85 -54.03 -72.24
C GLU A 66 -12.35 -54.35 -70.83
N LEU A 67 -12.99 -55.51 -70.66
CA LEU A 67 -13.47 -55.99 -69.37
C LEU A 67 -12.32 -56.17 -68.36
N THR A 68 -11.23 -56.81 -68.79
CA THR A 68 -10.04 -56.99 -67.94
C THR A 68 -9.43 -55.64 -67.54
N THR A 69 -9.41 -54.67 -68.45
CA THR A 69 -8.90 -53.32 -68.18
C THR A 69 -9.83 -52.56 -67.22
N ALA A 70 -11.15 -52.67 -67.40
CA ALA A 70 -12.14 -52.09 -66.50
C ALA A 70 -12.05 -52.68 -65.07
N ILE A 71 -11.87 -54.00 -64.95
CA ILE A 71 -11.70 -54.65 -63.64
C ILE A 71 -10.40 -54.19 -62.96
N ARG A 72 -9.27 -54.17 -63.69
CA ARG A 72 -7.99 -53.69 -63.14
C ARG A 72 -8.04 -52.23 -62.71
N THR A 73 -8.65 -51.37 -63.51
CA THR A 73 -8.83 -49.95 -63.15
C THR A 73 -9.75 -49.79 -61.94
N TYR A 74 -10.85 -50.55 -61.87
CA TYR A 74 -11.73 -50.56 -60.69
C TYR A 74 -11.00 -51.02 -59.42
N GLN A 75 -10.21 -52.09 -59.51
CA GLN A 75 -9.38 -52.57 -58.40
C GLN A 75 -8.38 -51.50 -57.94
N SER A 76 -7.65 -50.88 -58.87
CA SER A 76 -6.70 -49.79 -58.56
C SER A 76 -7.39 -48.58 -57.92
N ILE A 77 -8.55 -48.17 -58.43
CA ILE A 77 -9.33 -47.08 -57.84
C ILE A 77 -9.78 -47.44 -56.42
N THR A 78 -10.25 -48.68 -56.21
CA THR A 78 -10.69 -49.17 -54.89
C THR A 78 -9.54 -49.19 -53.89
N GLU A 79 -8.36 -49.65 -54.30
CA GLU A 79 -7.14 -49.62 -53.49
C GLU A 79 -6.73 -48.18 -53.15
N ARG A 80 -6.74 -47.26 -54.12
CA ARG A 80 -6.43 -45.83 -53.90
C ARG A 80 -7.42 -45.17 -52.94
N ILE A 81 -8.72 -45.46 -53.07
CA ILE A 81 -9.76 -44.95 -52.17
C ILE A 81 -9.55 -45.50 -50.76
N THR A 82 -9.25 -46.79 -50.63
CA THR A 82 -9.02 -47.45 -49.33
C THR A 82 -7.77 -46.89 -48.65
N SER A 83 -6.67 -46.76 -49.40
CA SER A 83 -5.43 -46.11 -48.94
C SER A 83 -5.70 -44.66 -48.49
N SER A 84 -6.45 -43.88 -49.28
CA SER A 84 -6.82 -42.51 -48.94
C SER A 84 -7.65 -42.44 -47.65
N ARG A 85 -8.65 -43.31 -47.49
CA ARG A 85 -9.46 -43.40 -46.26
C ARG A 85 -8.60 -43.72 -45.04
N ASN A 86 -7.65 -44.65 -45.16
CA ASN A 86 -6.74 -45.00 -44.06
C ASN A 86 -5.81 -43.84 -43.71
N LYS A 87 -5.26 -43.13 -44.71
CA LYS A 87 -4.47 -41.91 -44.49
C LYS A 87 -5.29 -40.83 -43.77
N ILE A 88 -6.55 -40.62 -44.17
CA ILE A 88 -7.44 -39.65 -43.51
C ILE A 88 -7.69 -40.04 -42.05
N LYS A 89 -7.91 -41.32 -41.75
CA LYS A 89 -8.06 -41.79 -40.37
C LYS A 89 -6.81 -41.50 -39.54
N GLN A 90 -5.62 -41.83 -40.06
CA GLN A 90 -4.36 -41.56 -39.38
C GLN A 90 -4.12 -40.07 -39.15
N VAL A 91 -4.41 -39.21 -40.15
CA VAL A 91 -4.30 -37.76 -39.98
C VAL A 91 -5.26 -37.24 -38.91
N LYS A 92 -6.49 -37.77 -38.83
CA LYS A 92 -7.44 -37.40 -37.77
C LYS A 92 -6.95 -37.81 -36.39
N GLU A 93 -6.41 -39.03 -36.24
CA GLU A 93 -5.84 -39.50 -34.98
C GLU A 93 -4.64 -38.63 -34.55
N ASN A 94 -3.71 -38.36 -35.46
CA ASN A 94 -2.57 -37.48 -35.20
C ASN A 94 -3.02 -36.06 -34.80
N LEU A 95 -4.03 -35.51 -35.48
CA LEU A 95 -4.57 -34.19 -35.15
C LEU A 95 -5.22 -34.16 -33.76
N LEU A 96 -5.91 -35.25 -33.37
CA LEU A 96 -6.47 -35.39 -32.03
C LEU A 96 -5.35 -35.46 -30.97
N SER A 97 -4.30 -36.24 -31.21
CA SER A 97 -3.13 -36.29 -30.32
C SER A 97 -2.44 -34.93 -30.19
N CYS A 98 -2.24 -34.21 -31.30
CA CYS A 98 -1.70 -32.86 -31.30
C CYS A 98 -2.61 -31.89 -30.51
N LYS A 99 -3.93 -31.98 -30.69
CA LYS A 99 -4.90 -31.17 -29.95
C LYS A 99 -4.80 -31.42 -28.44
N MET A 100 -4.68 -32.68 -28.03
CA MET A 100 -4.50 -33.03 -26.61
C MET A 100 -3.19 -32.46 -26.06
N LEU A 101 -2.08 -32.63 -26.79
CA LEU A 101 -0.77 -32.13 -26.37
C LEU A 101 -0.75 -30.60 -26.21
N LEU A 102 -1.37 -29.88 -27.16
CA LEU A 102 -1.53 -28.42 -27.09
C LEU A 102 -2.40 -28.00 -25.90
N HIS A 103 -3.44 -28.78 -25.57
CA HIS A 103 -4.27 -28.51 -24.39
C HIS A 103 -3.48 -28.69 -23.09
N CYS A 104 -2.72 -29.78 -22.94
CA CYS A 104 -1.84 -29.99 -21.79
C CYS A 104 -0.84 -28.83 -21.62
N LYS A 105 -0.21 -28.38 -22.72
CA LYS A 105 0.70 -27.23 -22.67
C LYS A 105 0.03 -25.93 -22.26
N ARG A 106 -1.21 -25.71 -22.67
CA ARG A 106 -2.01 -24.55 -22.24
C ARG A 106 -2.31 -24.59 -20.74
N ASP A 107 -2.65 -25.76 -20.20
CA ASP A 107 -2.96 -25.90 -18.78
C ASP A 107 -1.70 -25.75 -17.90
N GLU A 108 -0.57 -26.27 -18.37
CA GLU A 108 0.73 -26.07 -17.73
C GLU A 108 1.14 -24.59 -17.74
N LEU A 109 0.93 -23.88 -18.85
CA LEU A 109 1.20 -22.45 -18.91
C LEU A 109 0.31 -21.63 -17.97
N ARG A 110 -0.98 -21.99 -17.85
CA ARG A 110 -1.90 -21.36 -16.90
C ARG A 110 -1.47 -21.59 -15.47
N LYS A 111 -1.08 -22.83 -15.13
CA LYS A 111 -0.56 -23.18 -13.81
C LYS A 111 0.67 -22.32 -13.48
N LEU A 112 1.66 -22.29 -14.37
CA LEU A 112 2.87 -21.49 -14.20
C LEU A 112 2.57 -19.99 -14.09
N TRP A 113 1.56 -19.49 -14.80
CA TRP A 113 1.14 -18.10 -14.69
C TRP A 113 0.52 -17.79 -13.32
N ILE A 114 -0.34 -18.67 -12.79
CA ILE A 114 -0.92 -18.51 -11.44
C ILE A 114 0.19 -18.57 -10.39
N GLU A 115 1.07 -19.58 -10.45
CA GLU A 115 2.23 -19.69 -9.55
C GLU A 115 3.13 -18.45 -9.64
N GLY A 116 3.30 -17.89 -10.85
CA GLY A 116 4.05 -16.66 -11.06
C GLY A 116 3.41 -15.44 -10.39
N ILE A 117 2.08 -15.34 -10.36
CA ILE A 117 1.36 -14.28 -9.63
C ILE A 117 1.50 -14.48 -8.12
N GLU A 118 1.34 -15.71 -7.63
CA GLU A 118 1.49 -16.06 -6.22
C GLU A 118 2.90 -15.73 -5.71
N HIS A 119 3.94 -16.12 -6.44
CA HIS A 119 5.33 -15.77 -6.11
C HIS A 119 5.56 -14.26 -6.08
N LYS A 120 4.95 -13.50 -7.00
CA LYS A 120 5.02 -12.03 -6.99
C LYS A 120 4.39 -11.43 -5.73
N HIS A 121 3.25 -11.98 -5.31
CA HIS A 121 2.58 -11.55 -4.09
C HIS A 121 3.41 -11.90 -2.85
N VAL A 122 4.00 -13.09 -2.80
CA VAL A 122 4.90 -13.49 -1.70
C VAL A 122 6.12 -12.57 -1.62
N LEU A 123 6.72 -12.19 -2.75
CA LEU A 123 7.83 -11.22 -2.76
C LEU A 123 7.41 -9.86 -2.20
N GLN A 124 6.26 -9.33 -2.62
CA GLN A 124 5.72 -8.08 -2.06
C GLN A 124 5.53 -8.17 -0.53
N LEU A 125 5.01 -9.30 -0.04
CA LEU A 125 4.84 -9.54 1.38
C LEU A 125 6.19 -9.55 2.14
N LEU A 126 7.22 -10.17 1.55
CA LEU A 126 8.56 -10.22 2.13
C LEU A 126 9.21 -8.84 2.18
N ASP A 127 9.06 -8.02 1.12
CA ASP A 127 9.55 -6.64 1.09
C ASP A 127 8.87 -5.79 2.17
N GLU A 128 7.56 -5.93 2.36
CA GLU A 128 6.81 -5.27 3.43
C GLU A 128 7.29 -5.72 4.83
N ILE A 129 7.53 -7.01 5.03
CA ILE A 129 8.05 -7.55 6.29
C ILE A 129 9.44 -6.98 6.59
N GLU A 130 10.32 -6.92 5.59
CA GLU A 130 11.66 -6.37 5.75
C GLU A 130 11.62 -4.88 6.10
N SER A 131 10.76 -4.12 5.44
CA SER A 131 10.48 -2.71 5.75
C SER A 131 10.08 -2.53 7.22
N ILE A 132 9.08 -3.29 7.70
CA ILE A 132 8.55 -3.15 9.06
C ILE A 132 9.57 -3.61 10.11
N LYS A 133 10.36 -4.63 9.82
CA LYS A 133 11.43 -5.10 10.70
C LYS A 133 12.47 -4.00 11.01
N GLN A 134 12.69 -3.07 10.10
CA GLN A 134 13.63 -1.94 10.29
C GLN A 134 13.02 -0.78 11.10
N VAL A 135 11.70 -0.74 11.26
CA VAL A 135 10.99 0.39 11.90
C VAL A 135 11.41 0.62 13.35
N PRO A 136 11.54 -0.38 14.24
CA PRO A 136 11.93 -0.14 15.64
C PRO A 136 13.27 0.61 15.78
N GLN A 137 14.26 0.24 14.96
CA GLN A 137 15.59 0.86 14.98
C GLN A 137 15.56 2.30 14.42
N ARG A 138 14.85 2.52 13.32
CA ARG A 138 14.65 3.87 12.76
C ARG A 138 13.88 4.76 13.72
N LEU A 139 12.88 4.21 14.41
CA LEU A 139 12.07 4.93 15.38
C LEU A 139 12.92 5.49 16.50
N GLU A 140 13.84 4.70 17.05
CA GLU A 140 14.79 5.16 18.08
C GLU A 140 15.66 6.32 17.60
N THR A 141 16.09 6.28 16.33
CA THR A 141 16.90 7.35 15.72
C THR A 141 16.10 8.65 15.58
N TYR A 142 14.85 8.58 15.10
CA TYR A 142 13.99 9.76 15.00
C TYR A 142 13.55 10.30 16.37
N MET A 143 13.34 9.44 17.35
CA MET A 143 13.06 9.85 18.73
C MET A 143 14.25 10.57 19.36
N ALA A 144 15.47 10.06 19.15
CA ALA A 144 16.70 10.70 19.64
C ALA A 144 16.93 12.09 19.01
N SER A 145 16.60 12.26 17.73
CA SER A 145 16.68 13.54 17.02
C SER A 145 15.43 14.42 17.17
N LYS A 146 14.45 14.03 17.99
CA LYS A 146 13.19 14.77 18.26
C LYS A 146 12.31 15.04 17.03
N HIS A 147 12.47 14.27 15.96
CA HIS A 147 11.60 14.30 14.78
C HIS A 147 10.30 13.53 15.03
N TYR A 148 9.55 13.96 16.03
CA TYR A 148 8.41 13.25 16.59
C TYR A 148 7.27 12.99 15.59
N LEU A 149 7.01 13.93 14.68
CA LEU A 149 5.94 13.77 13.70
C LEU A 149 6.24 12.68 12.69
N HIS A 150 7.47 12.64 12.17
CA HIS A 150 7.90 11.62 11.21
C HIS A 150 7.99 10.24 11.90
N ALA A 151 8.56 10.20 13.11
CA ALA A 151 8.59 9.00 13.95
C ALA A 151 7.19 8.40 14.15
N THR A 152 6.22 9.27 14.46
CA THR A 152 4.84 8.88 14.70
C THR A 152 4.15 8.40 13.42
N ASP A 153 4.40 9.06 12.28
CA ASP A 153 3.83 8.66 10.99
C ASP A 153 4.30 7.26 10.60
N MET A 154 5.61 7.04 10.60
CA MET A 154 6.22 5.75 10.33
C MET A 154 5.68 4.66 11.27
N LEU A 155 5.52 4.95 12.56
CA LEU A 155 4.99 4.01 13.54
C LEU A 155 3.52 3.67 13.29
N VAL A 156 2.68 4.67 12.99
CA VAL A 156 1.26 4.46 12.69
C VAL A 156 1.10 3.64 11.41
N THR A 157 1.81 4.00 10.34
CA THR A 157 1.78 3.24 9.08
C THR A 157 2.26 1.80 9.28
N ALA A 158 3.33 1.57 10.06
CA ALA A 158 3.81 0.23 10.33
C ALA A 158 2.82 -0.62 11.12
N VAL A 159 2.14 -0.04 12.12
CA VAL A 159 1.09 -0.73 12.89
C VAL A 159 -0.13 -1.02 12.00
N GLU A 160 -0.54 -0.10 11.13
CA GLU A 160 -1.63 -0.32 10.17
C GLU A 160 -1.30 -1.44 9.17
N SER A 161 -0.07 -1.51 8.67
CA SER A 161 0.38 -2.61 7.80
C SER A 161 0.37 -3.97 8.52
N LEU A 162 0.76 -4.00 9.80
CA LEU A 162 0.72 -5.22 10.61
C LEU A 162 -0.69 -5.71 10.96
N GLU A 163 -1.63 -4.79 11.11
CA GLU A 163 -3.05 -5.08 11.39
C GLU A 163 -3.88 -5.31 10.11
N GLY A 164 -3.37 -4.91 8.94
CA GLY A 164 -4.00 -5.09 7.64
C GLY A 164 -3.41 -6.25 6.82
N PRO A 165 -2.60 -5.98 5.79
CA PRO A 165 -2.10 -7.00 4.85
C PRO A 165 -1.31 -8.13 5.52
N LEU A 166 -0.60 -7.84 6.62
CA LEU A 166 0.27 -8.80 7.29
C LEU A 166 -0.36 -9.51 8.49
N LEU A 167 -1.65 -9.28 8.76
CA LEU A 167 -2.33 -9.82 9.93
C LEU A 167 -2.27 -11.36 10.01
N GLN A 168 -2.33 -12.01 8.85
CA GLN A 168 -2.32 -13.47 8.71
C GLN A 168 -0.93 -14.10 8.97
N VAL A 169 0.14 -13.30 9.02
CA VAL A 169 1.49 -13.79 9.27
C VAL A 169 1.72 -13.94 10.77
N GLU A 170 1.53 -15.16 11.29
CA GLU A 170 1.68 -15.47 12.73
C GLU A 170 3.09 -15.17 13.28
N GLY A 171 4.13 -15.31 12.47
CA GLY A 171 5.52 -15.03 12.84
C GLY A 171 5.82 -13.57 13.21
N LEU A 172 4.89 -12.64 12.99
CA LEU A 172 5.02 -11.22 13.33
C LEU A 172 4.40 -10.86 14.69
N GLY A 173 4.03 -11.83 15.52
CA GLY A 173 3.39 -11.60 16.82
C GLY A 173 4.21 -10.73 17.77
N ASP A 174 5.49 -11.07 17.97
CA ASP A 174 6.38 -10.32 18.87
C ASP A 174 6.62 -8.89 18.36
N LEU A 175 6.81 -8.73 17.05
CA LEU A 175 6.99 -7.41 16.42
C LEU A 175 5.74 -6.54 16.51
N ARG A 176 4.54 -7.14 16.39
CA ARG A 176 3.26 -6.47 16.65
C ARG A 176 3.17 -5.96 18.08
N LEU A 177 3.49 -6.83 19.05
CA LEU A 177 3.48 -6.45 20.45
C LEU A 177 4.50 -5.34 20.73
N GLU A 178 5.70 -5.44 20.17
CA GLU A 178 6.74 -4.41 20.30
C GLU A 178 6.28 -3.07 19.75
N LEU A 179 5.81 -3.00 18.50
CA LEU A 179 5.38 -1.76 17.87
C LEU A 179 4.14 -1.15 18.55
N HIS A 180 3.21 -1.98 19.03
CA HIS A 180 2.09 -1.50 19.83
C HIS A 180 2.55 -0.90 21.17
N ASN A 181 3.51 -1.55 21.85
CA ASN A 181 4.12 -0.99 23.06
C ASN A 181 4.87 0.32 22.78
N LYS A 182 5.63 0.39 21.68
CA LYS A 182 6.28 1.64 21.23
C LYS A 182 5.26 2.73 20.92
N LYS A 183 4.08 2.40 20.37
CA LYS A 183 2.96 3.34 20.12
C LYS A 183 2.40 3.91 21.42
N LEU A 184 2.20 3.06 22.44
CA LEU A 184 1.77 3.50 23.78
C LEU A 184 2.83 4.40 24.44
N ASN A 185 4.11 4.02 24.35
CA ASN A 185 5.20 4.81 24.91
C ASN A 185 5.38 6.16 24.19
N MET A 186 5.22 6.19 22.86
CA MET A 186 5.33 7.40 22.05
C MET A 186 4.35 8.47 22.54
N HIS A 187 3.10 8.09 22.81
CA HIS A 187 2.11 9.02 23.37
C HIS A 187 2.58 9.67 24.69
N LEU A 188 3.16 8.90 25.61
CA LEU A 188 3.66 9.43 26.89
C LEU A 188 4.82 10.41 26.69
N VAL A 189 5.77 10.05 25.83
CA VAL A 189 6.93 10.91 25.50
C VAL A 189 6.47 12.24 24.89
N LEU A 190 5.51 12.22 23.98
CA LEU A 190 4.98 13.44 23.35
C LEU A 190 4.27 14.34 24.36
N ILE A 191 3.51 13.76 25.30
CA ILE A 191 2.88 14.51 26.39
C ILE A 191 3.92 15.16 27.30
N ASP A 192 4.96 14.41 27.69
CA ASP A 192 6.01 14.93 28.57
C ASP A 192 6.81 16.05 27.89
N GLU A 193 7.11 15.92 26.60
CA GLU A 193 7.79 16.98 25.86
C GLU A 193 6.90 18.21 25.68
N LEU A 194 5.59 18.03 25.45
CA LEU A 194 4.64 19.13 25.41
C LEU A 194 4.58 19.87 26.75
N HIS A 195 4.54 19.13 27.86
CA HIS A 195 4.59 19.71 29.20
C HIS A 195 5.89 20.47 29.47
N ARG A 196 7.03 19.94 29.03
CA ARG A 196 8.32 20.62 29.11
C ARG A 196 8.27 21.97 28.37
N HIS A 197 7.68 22.03 27.19
CA HIS A 197 7.54 23.28 26.44
C HIS A 197 6.55 24.26 27.11
N LEU A 198 5.42 23.76 27.59
CA LEU A 198 4.38 24.56 28.25
C LEU A 198 4.83 25.23 29.55
N TYR A 199 5.56 24.54 30.41
CA TYR A 199 5.85 25.02 31.77
C TYR A 199 7.34 25.32 32.05
N ILE A 200 8.26 24.63 31.37
CA ILE A 200 9.70 24.77 31.62
C ILE A 200 10.31 25.73 30.59
N LYS A 201 10.18 25.42 29.29
CA LYS A 201 10.83 26.21 28.22
C LYS A 201 10.21 27.60 28.12
N SER A 202 8.89 27.72 28.19
CA SER A 202 8.14 28.99 28.19
C SER A 202 8.57 29.96 29.30
N THR A 203 8.97 29.46 30.48
CA THR A 203 9.32 30.30 31.64
C THR A 203 10.83 30.47 31.86
N SER A 204 11.66 29.67 31.19
CA SER A 204 13.12 29.61 31.37
C SER A 204 13.86 30.92 31.05
N ARG A 205 13.41 31.68 30.05
CA ARG A 205 14.10 32.90 29.57
C ARG A 205 13.82 34.15 30.39
N LEU A 206 12.80 34.15 31.26
CA LEU A 206 12.28 35.37 31.89
C LEU A 206 12.98 35.75 33.20
N GLY A 207 13.88 34.90 33.72
CA GLY A 207 14.61 35.15 34.97
C GLY A 207 15.96 35.87 34.85
N HIS A 208 16.44 36.17 33.64
CA HIS A 208 17.80 36.64 33.40
C HIS A 208 17.94 38.16 33.16
N LYS A 209 16.86 38.93 33.32
CA LYS A 209 16.77 40.35 32.93
C LYS A 209 17.74 41.34 33.61
N ASN A 210 18.60 40.90 34.53
CA ASN A 210 19.49 41.80 35.29
C ASN A 210 21.00 41.65 35.01
N LYS A 211 21.43 40.80 34.08
CA LYS A 211 22.88 40.66 33.78
C LYS A 211 23.41 41.69 32.78
N ASP A 212 22.57 42.24 31.91
CA ASP A 212 23.03 43.07 30.78
C ASP A 212 22.95 44.60 31.01
N LYS A 213 22.45 45.07 32.16
CA LYS A 213 22.44 46.50 32.50
C LYS A 213 23.76 47.01 33.10
N ASN A 214 24.74 46.12 33.33
CA ASN A 214 26.03 46.46 33.94
C ASN A 214 27.23 46.12 33.03
N ALA A 215 27.04 46.08 31.71
CA ALA A 215 28.17 46.13 30.78
C ALA A 215 28.68 47.58 30.69
N PRO A 216 29.99 47.85 30.89
CA PRO A 216 30.54 49.20 30.84
C PRO A 216 30.47 49.72 29.40
N ARG A 217 29.71 50.81 29.21
CA ARG A 217 29.63 51.56 27.96
C ARG A 217 30.99 52.23 27.69
N PRO A 218 31.62 52.07 26.51
CA PRO A 218 32.79 52.86 26.15
C PRO A 218 32.38 54.31 25.85
N PRO A 219 33.24 55.32 26.10
CA PRO A 219 32.90 56.72 25.95
C PRO A 219 33.13 57.20 24.50
N GLY A 220 32.17 57.95 23.96
CA GLY A 220 32.40 58.78 22.77
C GLY A 220 31.25 58.79 21.78
N SER A 221 30.44 59.86 21.80
CA SER A 221 30.09 60.67 20.63
C SER A 221 28.79 61.45 20.89
N ILE A 222 28.90 62.77 20.78
CA ILE A 222 27.83 63.75 20.82
C ILE A 222 27.48 64.05 19.35
N THR A 223 26.22 63.93 18.96
CA THR A 223 25.37 65.00 18.35
C THR A 223 24.19 64.44 17.53
N LYS A 224 23.02 65.07 17.76
CA LYS A 224 21.90 65.41 16.86
C LYS A 224 21.07 64.33 16.11
N ASP A 225 19.90 64.07 16.69
CA ASP A 225 18.54 64.48 16.26
C ASP A 225 18.04 64.28 14.81
N MET A 226 16.73 64.00 14.75
CA MET A 226 15.77 63.94 13.62
C MET A 226 15.60 62.63 12.82
N SER A 227 14.43 62.00 13.04
CA SER A 227 13.66 61.21 12.05
C SER A 227 13.27 62.07 10.82
N PRO A 228 13.10 61.49 9.60
CA PRO A 228 11.83 60.81 9.25
C PRO A 228 11.90 59.63 8.22
N ILE A 229 10.79 58.88 8.15
CA ILE A 229 10.31 57.91 7.12
C ILE A 229 10.14 58.62 5.73
N PRO A 230 9.94 58.01 4.51
CA PRO A 230 9.76 56.61 4.01
C PRO A 230 10.56 56.22 2.71
N VAL A 231 10.35 54.99 2.18
CA VAL A 231 10.02 54.61 0.76
C VAL A 231 10.75 53.34 0.24
N LEU A 232 9.98 52.57 -0.54
CA LEU A 232 10.15 51.29 -1.25
C LEU A 232 11.29 51.22 -2.29
N GLU A 233 11.88 50.03 -2.51
CA GLU A 233 12.02 49.31 -3.81
C GLU A 233 12.83 48.00 -3.63
N VAL A 234 12.26 46.83 -3.97
CA VAL A 234 12.46 46.00 -5.18
C VAL A 234 13.75 45.16 -5.21
N SER A 235 13.52 43.85 -5.17
CA SER A 235 14.22 42.70 -5.77
C SER A 235 15.63 42.87 -6.35
N SER A 236 16.57 42.02 -5.90
CA SER A 236 17.54 41.39 -6.81
C SER A 236 18.09 40.07 -6.25
N LEU A 237 18.00 39.02 -7.09
CA LEU A 237 18.70 37.76 -6.94
C LEU A 237 20.22 37.96 -7.09
N SER A 238 21.02 37.15 -6.41
CA SER A 238 22.41 36.89 -6.81
C SER A 238 22.80 35.45 -6.49
N THR A 239 23.18 34.74 -7.55
CA THR A 239 23.65 33.36 -7.62
C THR A 239 25.08 33.20 -7.09
N PRO A 240 25.50 31.98 -6.72
CA PRO A 240 26.79 31.70 -6.10
C PRO A 240 27.88 31.43 -7.15
N ARG A 241 29.12 31.78 -6.82
CA ARG A 241 30.34 31.39 -7.56
C ARG A 241 31.53 31.60 -6.63
N LYS A 242 32.24 30.55 -6.23
CA LYS A 242 33.56 30.09 -6.73
C LYS A 242 34.21 29.30 -5.56
N LEU A 243 35.12 28.34 -5.68
CA LEU A 243 36.01 27.92 -6.77
C LEU A 243 36.61 26.54 -6.43
N LEU A 244 37.05 25.90 -7.49
CA LEU A 244 37.73 24.61 -7.70
C LEU A 244 39.20 24.59 -7.25
N ASP A 245 39.73 23.43 -6.81
CA ASP A 245 40.97 22.75 -7.32
C ASP A 245 41.28 21.48 -6.46
N SER A 246 42.01 20.44 -6.86
CA SER A 246 42.11 19.59 -8.06
C SER A 246 43.16 18.50 -7.75
N SER A 247 42.87 17.24 -8.14
CA SER A 247 43.84 16.17 -8.47
C SER A 247 44.59 15.49 -7.28
N GLN A 248 44.92 14.19 -7.19
CA GLN A 248 45.35 13.16 -8.16
C GLN A 248 45.16 11.71 -7.62
N TYR A 249 45.16 10.78 -8.60
CA TYR A 249 45.14 9.32 -8.62
C TYR A 249 45.86 8.51 -7.51
N SER A 250 45.29 7.35 -7.15
CA SER A 250 45.97 6.04 -7.03
C SER A 250 45.00 4.84 -7.07
N THR A 251 45.55 3.69 -7.47
CA THR A 251 45.02 2.44 -8.06
C THR A 251 44.19 1.47 -7.18
N PRO A 252 43.49 0.46 -7.78
CA PRO A 252 42.60 -0.47 -7.08
C PRO A 252 43.27 -1.80 -6.68
N GLY A 253 42.86 -2.41 -5.57
CA GLY A 253 43.15 -3.82 -5.25
C GLY A 253 43.07 -4.23 -3.76
N SER A 254 42.10 -5.12 -3.47
CA SER A 254 42.04 -6.10 -2.37
C SER A 254 41.53 -5.67 -0.97
N SER A 255 40.23 -5.98 -0.75
CA SER A 255 39.65 -6.74 0.39
C SER A 255 40.08 -6.45 1.84
N SER A 256 39.13 -6.04 2.70
CA SER A 256 38.84 -6.73 3.98
C SER A 256 37.67 -6.07 4.77
N VAL A 257 36.50 -6.72 4.75
CA VAL A 257 35.56 -6.96 5.89
C VAL A 257 35.04 -5.77 6.73
N ARG A 258 35.24 -4.50 6.35
CA ARG A 258 34.72 -3.35 7.12
C ARG A 258 33.50 -2.62 6.54
N GLU A 259 33.06 -2.95 5.34
CA GLU A 259 32.01 -2.19 4.64
C GLU A 259 30.57 -2.52 5.08
N MET A 260 30.30 -3.67 5.70
CA MET A 260 28.93 -4.03 6.13
C MET A 260 28.37 -3.25 7.33
N GLN A 261 29.17 -2.46 8.05
CA GLN A 261 28.70 -1.67 9.19
C GLN A 261 28.48 -0.19 8.86
N GLN A 262 28.97 0.29 7.71
CA GLN A 262 28.86 1.69 7.31
C GLN A 262 27.64 1.99 6.41
N ASP A 263 27.18 1.02 5.61
CA ASP A 263 25.98 1.18 4.77
C ASP A 263 24.67 1.37 5.56
N ALA A 264 24.61 0.94 6.83
CA ALA A 264 23.42 1.16 7.66
C ALA A 264 23.28 2.60 8.18
N LYS A 265 24.36 3.40 8.14
CA LYS A 265 24.33 4.81 8.58
C LYS A 265 24.00 5.77 7.44
N GLU A 266 24.42 5.47 6.22
CA GLU A 266 24.25 6.40 5.09
C GLU A 266 22.84 6.36 4.49
N LEU A 267 22.13 5.22 4.53
CA LEU A 267 20.74 5.15 4.03
C LEU A 267 19.68 5.81 4.93
N ASN A 268 19.99 6.11 6.20
CA ASN A 268 19.03 6.68 7.15
C ASN A 268 19.19 8.19 7.36
N GLN A 269 20.17 8.83 6.69
CA GLN A 269 20.55 10.22 6.95
C GLN A 269 20.03 11.21 5.90
N ALA A 270 19.37 10.74 4.84
CA ALA A 270 18.92 11.59 3.73
C ALA A 270 17.62 12.39 4.01
N ASP A 271 16.86 12.05 5.07
CA ASP A 271 15.52 12.62 5.33
C ASP A 271 15.41 13.46 6.61
N LEU A 272 16.53 13.79 7.27
CA LEU A 272 16.50 14.63 8.47
C LEU A 272 16.64 16.11 8.06
N PRO A 273 15.62 16.96 8.27
CA PRO A 273 15.78 18.40 8.13
C PRO A 273 16.92 18.88 9.03
N GLU A 274 17.87 19.61 8.46
CA GLU A 274 19.11 20.11 9.09
C GLU A 274 18.87 21.19 10.17
N VAL A 275 17.61 21.44 10.54
CA VAL A 275 17.17 22.48 11.47
C VAL A 275 16.79 21.82 12.79
N ASP A 276 17.35 22.30 13.90
CA ASP A 276 16.98 21.84 15.24
C ASP A 276 15.46 22.05 15.42
N PRO A 277 14.66 20.96 15.55
CA PRO A 277 13.20 21.07 15.64
C PRO A 277 12.75 21.89 16.86
N GLU A 278 13.64 22.14 17.83
CA GLU A 278 13.36 22.92 19.03
C GLU A 278 13.59 24.44 18.93
N GLU A 279 14.07 24.96 17.79
CA GLU A 279 14.42 26.37 17.63
C GLU A 279 13.20 27.29 17.85
N ASN A 280 12.06 26.95 17.25
CA ASN A 280 10.78 27.62 17.48
C ASN A 280 9.85 26.78 18.36
N SER A 281 9.81 27.10 19.65
CA SER A 281 8.97 26.38 20.63
C SER A 281 7.47 26.39 20.28
N ALA A 282 6.97 27.41 19.56
CA ALA A 282 5.56 27.47 19.18
C ALA A 282 5.25 26.44 18.08
N GLU A 283 6.07 26.40 17.03
CA GLU A 283 5.95 25.43 15.94
C GLU A 283 6.16 24.01 16.43
N PHE A 284 7.14 23.79 17.32
CA PHE A 284 7.40 22.48 17.89
C PHE A 284 6.23 21.93 18.71
N MET A 285 5.56 22.78 19.52
CA MET A 285 4.31 22.37 20.18
C MET A 285 3.24 21.97 19.15
N GLY A 286 3.16 22.68 18.01
CA GLY A 286 2.29 22.28 16.90
C GLY A 286 2.65 20.91 16.31
N ILE A 287 3.95 20.60 16.15
CA ILE A 287 4.44 19.28 15.69
C ILE A 287 4.01 18.18 16.68
N LEU A 288 4.19 18.40 17.99
CA LEU A 288 3.78 17.46 19.03
C LEU A 288 2.27 17.20 19.01
N ILE A 289 1.46 18.26 18.88
CA ILE A 289 -0.01 18.14 18.79
C ILE A 289 -0.44 17.38 17.54
N ARG A 290 0.19 17.62 16.38
CA ARG A 290 -0.09 16.85 15.16
C ARG A 290 0.29 15.38 15.31
N ALA A 291 1.41 15.07 15.96
CA ALA A 291 1.82 13.71 16.27
C ALA A 291 0.82 13.01 17.20
N LEU A 292 0.39 13.67 18.28
CA LEU A 292 -0.64 13.16 19.20
C LEU A 292 -2.00 12.94 18.52
N ALA A 293 -2.35 13.80 17.56
CA ALA A 293 -3.54 13.63 16.74
C ALA A 293 -3.46 12.39 15.83
N LYS A 294 -2.29 12.15 15.19
CA LYS A 294 -2.07 10.92 14.41
C LYS A 294 -2.18 9.65 15.26
N LEU A 295 -1.79 9.71 16.53
CA LEU A 295 -1.97 8.61 17.48
C LEU A 295 -3.42 8.43 17.97
N LYS A 296 -4.35 9.34 17.61
CA LYS A 296 -5.72 9.42 18.13
C LYS A 296 -5.76 9.54 19.66
N LYS A 297 -4.79 10.27 20.25
CA LYS A 297 -4.64 10.44 21.70
C LYS A 297 -4.88 11.87 22.20
N LEU A 298 -5.68 12.63 21.46
CA LEU A 298 -5.96 14.03 21.78
C LEU A 298 -6.78 14.19 23.08
N PRO A 299 -7.84 13.40 23.35
CA PRO A 299 -8.59 13.48 24.60
C PRO A 299 -7.74 13.19 25.84
N GLU A 300 -6.89 12.15 25.80
CA GLU A 300 -5.98 11.84 26.89
C GLU A 300 -4.95 12.95 27.11
N THR A 301 -4.49 13.59 26.03
CA THR A 301 -3.60 14.75 26.09
C THR A 301 -4.25 15.94 26.81
N ILE A 302 -5.50 16.29 26.45
CA ILE A 302 -6.25 17.38 27.09
C ILE A 302 -6.39 17.12 28.59
N LYS A 303 -6.80 15.89 28.95
CA LYS A 303 -6.92 15.48 30.34
C LYS A 303 -5.59 15.61 31.09
N ALA A 304 -4.49 15.10 30.51
CA ALA A 304 -3.17 15.17 31.12
C ALA A 304 -2.70 16.62 31.32
N ILE A 305 -2.91 17.51 30.34
CA ILE A 305 -2.56 18.93 30.44
C ILE A 305 -3.31 19.59 31.61
N MET A 306 -4.62 19.32 31.74
CA MET A 306 -5.46 19.90 32.79
C MET A 306 -5.13 19.36 34.19
N GLU A 307 -4.88 18.05 34.32
CA GLU A 307 -4.48 17.44 35.59
C GLU A 307 -3.11 17.95 36.07
N ARG A 308 -2.18 18.22 35.14
CA ARG A 308 -0.84 18.74 35.48
C ARG A 308 -0.75 20.26 35.62
N LEU A 309 -1.78 21.01 35.22
CA LEU A 309 -1.76 22.48 35.25
C LEU A 309 -1.53 23.06 36.66
N GLU A 310 -2.33 22.66 37.65
CA GLU A 310 -2.19 23.16 39.03
C GLU A 310 -0.83 22.86 39.67
N PRO A 311 -0.35 21.61 39.69
CA PRO A 311 0.93 21.28 40.33
C PRO A 311 2.10 22.00 39.65
N GLU A 312 2.09 22.14 38.32
CA GLU A 312 3.14 22.86 37.58
C GLU A 312 3.13 24.36 37.89
N LEU A 313 1.96 25.00 37.94
CA LEU A 313 1.86 26.40 38.36
C LEU A 313 2.41 26.60 39.78
N LYS A 314 2.06 25.72 40.74
CA LYS A 314 2.62 25.74 42.10
C LYS A 314 4.14 25.54 42.08
N GLN A 315 4.66 24.69 41.20
CA GLN A 315 6.08 24.44 41.05
C GLN A 315 6.82 25.64 40.45
N ILE A 316 6.23 26.34 39.48
CA ILE A 316 6.75 27.61 38.94
C ILE A 316 6.85 28.64 40.07
N VAL A 317 5.85 28.73 40.95
CA VAL A 317 5.94 29.61 42.13
C VAL A 317 7.13 29.23 42.99
N LYS A 318 7.23 27.95 43.39
CA LYS A 318 8.31 27.46 44.24
C LYS A 318 9.70 27.77 43.64
N ARG A 319 9.90 27.44 42.36
CA ARG A 319 11.16 27.70 41.63
C ARG A 319 11.47 29.20 41.58
N SER A 320 10.48 30.05 41.35
CA SER A 320 10.65 31.51 41.28
C SER A 320 10.93 32.14 42.64
N THR A 321 10.29 31.65 43.70
CA THR A 321 10.58 32.06 45.09
C THR A 321 12.01 31.70 45.46
N THR A 322 12.47 30.49 45.16
CA THR A 322 13.86 30.09 45.36
C THR A 322 14.82 30.96 44.56
N GLN A 323 14.52 31.20 43.28
CA GLN A 323 15.34 32.07 42.40
C GLN A 323 15.56 33.47 43.00
N ILE A 324 14.52 34.08 43.57
CA ILE A 324 14.61 35.42 44.15
C ILE A 324 15.25 35.40 45.53
N ALA A 325 14.97 34.39 46.33
CA ALA A 325 15.64 34.19 47.62
C ALA A 325 17.16 34.07 47.41
N ASP A 326 17.61 33.20 46.50
CA ASP A 326 19.03 32.99 46.20
C ASP A 326 19.69 34.27 45.69
N HIS A 327 19.02 35.02 44.80
CA HIS A 327 19.51 36.30 44.30
C HIS A 327 19.58 37.38 45.41
N ALA A 328 18.64 37.37 46.37
CA ALA A 328 18.66 38.26 47.53
C ALA A 328 19.81 37.95 48.49
N TYR A 329 20.10 36.65 48.72
CA TYR A 329 21.24 36.18 49.50
C TYR A 329 22.57 36.58 48.85
N GLN A 330 22.75 36.33 47.54
CA GLN A 330 23.97 36.68 46.79
C GLN A 330 24.26 38.18 46.79
N ARG A 331 23.23 39.03 46.87
CA ARG A 331 23.34 40.49 46.83
C ARG A 331 23.38 41.14 48.23
N GLY A 332 23.36 40.34 49.31
CA GLY A 332 23.38 40.84 50.69
C GLY A 332 22.13 41.64 51.10
N ARG A 333 20.98 41.42 50.43
CA ARG A 333 19.73 42.20 50.63
C ARG A 333 18.75 41.52 51.59
N THR A 334 19.24 40.97 52.69
CA THR A 334 18.43 40.26 53.70
C THR A 334 17.86 41.18 54.79
N SER A 335 18.03 42.50 54.67
CA SER A 335 17.52 43.47 55.64
C SER A 335 15.98 43.54 55.65
N PRO A 336 15.33 43.74 56.81
CA PRO A 336 13.87 43.92 56.89
C PRO A 336 13.34 45.07 56.00
N LYS A 337 14.17 46.07 55.67
CA LYS A 337 13.80 47.17 54.76
C LYS A 337 13.70 46.76 53.28
N SER A 338 14.32 45.64 52.87
CA SER A 338 14.26 45.15 51.48
C SER A 338 13.15 44.11 51.24
N GLN A 339 12.49 43.60 52.28
CA GLN A 339 11.40 42.63 52.18
C GLN A 339 10.25 43.04 51.23
N PRO A 340 9.67 44.27 51.29
CA PRO A 340 8.59 44.65 50.38
C PRO A 340 9.04 44.74 48.91
N ARG A 341 10.32 45.04 48.66
CA ARG A 341 10.88 45.07 47.29
C ARG A 341 11.09 43.68 46.73
N LEU A 342 11.56 42.73 47.54
CA LEU A 342 11.71 41.33 47.13
C LEU A 342 10.37 40.67 46.82
N LEU A 343 9.32 41.03 47.55
CA LEU A 343 7.96 40.58 47.28
C LEU A 343 7.44 41.14 45.95
N LEU A 344 7.67 42.43 45.68
CA LEU A 344 7.30 43.05 44.41
C LEU A 344 8.04 42.39 43.24
N ASP A 345 9.36 42.19 43.36
CA ASP A 345 10.18 41.50 42.35
C ASP A 345 9.68 40.07 42.09
N LEU A 346 9.21 39.36 43.13
CA LEU A 346 8.61 38.03 43.00
C LEU A 346 7.28 38.08 42.29
N LEU A 347 6.42 39.02 42.64
CA LEU A 347 5.11 39.15 42.02
C LEU A 347 5.25 39.52 40.53
N GLU A 348 6.14 40.45 40.18
CA GLU A 348 6.44 40.81 38.79
C GLU A 348 6.96 39.61 37.99
N LEU A 349 7.92 38.86 38.55
CA LEU A 349 8.46 37.66 37.90
C LEU A 349 7.39 36.57 37.71
N LEU A 350 6.51 36.37 38.69
CA LEU A 350 5.42 35.41 38.60
C LEU A 350 4.39 35.82 37.54
N PHE A 351 4.04 37.10 37.47
CA PHE A 351 3.14 37.60 36.42
C PHE A 351 3.74 37.39 35.02
N GLU A 352 5.03 37.69 34.82
CA GLU A 352 5.68 37.44 33.53
C GLU A 352 5.69 35.94 33.18
N LYS A 353 6.05 35.07 34.12
CA LYS A 353 6.08 33.61 33.89
C LYS A 353 4.69 33.05 33.62
N PHE A 354 3.67 33.45 34.38
CA PHE A 354 2.30 33.00 34.16
C PHE A 354 1.70 33.54 32.87
N LYS A 355 2.03 34.77 32.46
CA LYS A 355 1.67 35.29 31.14
C LYS A 355 2.28 34.45 30.02
N ALA A 356 3.54 34.03 30.15
CA ALA A 356 4.20 33.16 29.18
C ALA A 356 3.56 31.76 29.12
N VAL A 357 3.19 31.19 30.27
CA VAL A 357 2.43 29.92 30.33
C VAL A 357 1.08 30.06 29.64
N ALA A 358 0.32 31.12 29.94
CA ALA A 358 -0.96 31.40 29.31
C ALA A 358 -0.84 31.56 27.79
N GLN A 359 0.23 32.21 27.31
CA GLN A 359 0.52 32.33 25.88
C GLN A 359 0.88 30.97 25.25
N ALA A 360 1.66 30.13 25.94
CA ALA A 360 2.00 28.80 25.47
C ALA A 360 0.75 27.90 25.33
N HIS A 361 -0.18 27.95 26.30
CA HIS A 361 -1.47 27.27 26.19
C HIS A 361 -2.34 27.81 25.06
N SER A 362 -2.32 29.12 24.79
CA SER A 362 -3.03 29.72 23.65
C SER A 362 -2.49 29.20 22.31
N VAL A 363 -1.17 29.03 22.17
CA VAL A 363 -0.55 28.42 20.98
C VAL A 363 -0.98 26.97 20.82
N VAL A 364 -0.96 26.18 21.90
CA VAL A 364 -1.42 24.79 21.87
C VAL A 364 -2.90 24.70 21.44
N LEU A 365 -3.77 25.53 22.04
CA LEU A 365 -5.19 25.58 21.66
C LEU A 365 -5.38 25.97 20.19
N SER A 366 -4.59 26.93 19.68
CA SER A 366 -4.63 27.31 18.26
C SER A 366 -4.29 26.16 17.32
N HIS A 367 -3.39 25.25 17.72
CA HIS A 367 -3.07 24.04 16.95
C HIS A 367 -4.10 22.91 17.14
N MET A 368 -4.76 22.83 18.29
CA MET A 368 -5.75 21.78 18.59
C MET A 368 -7.13 22.06 17.97
N GLN A 369 -7.55 23.32 17.89
CA GLN A 369 -8.83 23.75 17.30
C GLN A 369 -9.08 23.24 15.88
N PRO A 370 -8.16 23.40 14.90
CA PRO A 370 -8.39 22.91 13.53
C PRO A 370 -8.48 21.38 13.47
N ILE A 371 -7.75 20.67 14.33
CA ILE A 371 -7.75 19.20 14.39
C ILE A 371 -9.07 18.69 15.00
N ALA A 372 -9.56 19.34 16.05
CA ALA A 372 -10.84 19.02 16.66
C ALA A 372 -12.00 19.24 15.67
N ALA A 373 -11.99 20.36 14.93
CA ALA A 373 -13.00 20.67 13.92
C ALA A 373 -13.03 19.64 12.77
N GLN A 374 -11.87 19.12 12.35
CA GLN A 374 -11.78 18.08 11.33
C GLN A 374 -12.28 16.71 11.81
N SER A 375 -12.25 16.46 13.12
CA SER A 375 -12.64 15.17 13.72
C SER A 375 -14.15 15.08 13.97
N GLN A 376 -14.85 16.21 14.12
CA GLN A 376 -16.29 16.28 14.39
C GLN A 376 -17.18 15.79 13.23
N GLY A 377 -16.64 15.59 12.03
CA GLY A 377 -17.40 15.15 10.85
C GLY A 377 -17.49 13.63 10.63
N ARG A 378 -16.82 12.78 11.43
CA ARG A 378 -16.63 11.36 11.08
C ARG A 378 -17.34 10.32 11.96
N THR A 379 -17.66 10.60 13.22
CA THR A 379 -18.42 9.69 14.11
C THR A 379 -18.87 10.41 15.38
N GLN A 380 -20.08 10.14 15.86
CA GLN A 380 -20.71 10.85 16.99
C GLN A 380 -20.12 10.47 18.38
N GLU A 381 -19.20 9.51 18.45
CA GLU A 381 -18.62 9.00 19.72
C GLU A 381 -17.33 9.73 20.17
N ASP A 382 -16.71 10.56 19.32
CA ASP A 382 -15.45 11.28 19.63
C ASP A 382 -15.66 12.81 19.63
N GLU A 383 -16.63 13.33 20.39
CA GLU A 383 -16.72 14.78 20.60
C GLU A 383 -15.54 15.26 21.47
N ILE A 384 -14.48 15.76 20.82
CA ILE A 384 -13.30 16.28 21.50
C ILE A 384 -13.66 17.63 22.16
N LYS A 385 -13.93 17.60 23.47
CA LYS A 385 -14.10 18.82 24.27
C LYS A 385 -12.74 19.40 24.62
N LEU A 386 -12.39 20.52 23.98
CA LEU A 386 -11.19 21.28 24.29
C LEU A 386 -11.38 22.08 25.59
N TYR A 387 -10.29 22.28 26.34
CA TYR A 387 -10.28 23.23 27.45
C TYR A 387 -10.22 24.67 26.91
N GLU A 388 -10.66 25.64 27.71
CA GLU A 388 -10.64 27.04 27.31
C GLU A 388 -9.49 27.81 27.96
N GLN A 389 -9.15 28.95 27.36
CA GLN A 389 -8.20 29.89 27.96
C GLN A 389 -8.72 30.43 29.32
N ALA A 390 -10.04 30.43 29.51
CA ALA A 390 -10.69 30.78 30.78
C ALA A 390 -10.31 29.81 31.90
N ASP A 391 -10.25 28.50 31.61
CA ASP A 391 -9.88 27.47 32.59
C ASP A 391 -8.44 27.65 33.06
N VAL A 392 -7.53 27.90 32.11
CA VAL A 392 -6.11 28.18 32.39
C VAL A 392 -5.97 29.43 33.26
N SER A 393 -6.69 30.50 32.91
CA SER A 393 -6.67 31.78 33.61
C SER A 393 -7.24 31.66 35.03
N ALA A 394 -8.35 30.92 35.21
CA ALA A 394 -8.94 30.64 36.51
C ALA A 394 -7.96 29.89 37.43
N LYS A 395 -7.20 28.93 36.87
CA LYS A 395 -6.20 28.17 37.65
C LYS A 395 -5.00 29.02 38.04
N ILE A 396 -4.52 29.86 37.13
CA ILE A 396 -3.46 30.84 37.42
C ILE A 396 -3.92 31.79 38.54
N GLN A 397 -5.14 32.31 38.46
CA GLN A 397 -5.71 33.21 39.47
C GLN A 397 -5.81 32.53 40.83
N ALA A 398 -6.29 31.28 40.90
CA ALA A 398 -6.39 30.53 42.14
C ALA A 398 -5.02 30.33 42.82
N VAL A 399 -3.98 29.99 42.04
CA VAL A 399 -2.61 29.81 42.56
C VAL A 399 -2.01 31.13 43.03
N LEU A 400 -2.21 32.23 42.28
CA LEU A 400 -1.79 33.57 42.68
C LEU A 400 -2.49 34.03 43.95
N GLN A 401 -3.81 33.88 44.04
CA GLN A 401 -4.60 34.29 45.20
C GLN A 401 -4.18 33.51 46.45
N GLY A 402 -4.01 32.19 46.35
CA GLY A 402 -3.52 31.38 47.46
C GLY A 402 -2.14 31.82 47.97
N ARG A 403 -1.27 32.32 47.09
CA ARG A 403 0.05 32.86 47.48
C ARG A 403 -0.04 34.25 48.12
N ILE A 404 -0.86 35.13 47.57
CA ILE A 404 -1.09 36.47 48.14
C ILE A 404 -1.72 36.35 49.53
N SER A 405 -2.71 35.47 49.71
CA SER A 405 -3.32 35.21 51.03
C SER A 405 -2.30 34.68 52.03
N ALA A 406 -1.47 33.68 51.64
CA ALA A 406 -0.43 33.15 52.51
C ALA A 406 0.61 34.22 52.91
N MET A 407 0.95 35.13 52.00
CA MET A 407 1.86 36.25 52.30
C MET A 407 1.22 37.31 53.20
N SER A 408 -0.08 37.55 53.04
CA SER A 408 -0.85 38.45 53.91
C SER A 408 -0.96 37.91 55.34
N GLU A 409 -1.17 36.60 55.51
CA GLU A 409 -1.22 35.94 56.82
C GLU A 409 0.14 35.95 57.54
N ILE A 410 1.24 35.75 56.80
CA ILE A 410 2.61 35.82 57.36
C ILE A 410 2.95 37.25 57.80
N ASN A 411 2.57 38.27 57.03
CA ASN A 411 2.74 39.67 57.46
C ASN A 411 1.84 40.02 58.67
N PHE A 412 0.66 39.42 58.78
CA PHE A 412 -0.23 39.62 59.94
C PHE A 412 0.34 39.01 61.23
N LEU A 413 1.06 37.88 61.14
CA LEU A 413 1.75 37.25 62.28
C LEU A 413 3.07 37.93 62.69
N LEU A 414 3.64 38.78 61.83
CA LEU A 414 4.89 39.52 62.08
C LEU A 414 4.67 40.99 62.48
N LEU A 415 3.42 41.45 62.58
CA LEU A 415 3.13 42.75 63.20
C LEU A 415 3.31 42.61 64.72
N PRO A 416 4.14 43.47 65.36
CA PRO A 416 4.16 43.52 66.81
C PRO A 416 2.79 44.01 67.31
N GLN A 417 2.16 43.25 68.22
CA GLN A 417 1.05 43.74 69.02
C GLN A 417 1.49 44.92 69.89
#